data_AF-A0A1N7BZI3-F1
#
_entry.id   AF-A0A1N7BZI3-F1
#
_cell.length_a   1.000
_cell.length_b   1.000
_cell.length_c   1.000
_cell.angle_alpha   90.00
_cell.angle_beta   90.00
_cell.angle_gamma   90.00
#
_symmetry.space_group_name_H-M   'P 1'
#
loop_
_entity.id
_entity.type
_entity.pdbx_description
1 polymer ?
#
loop_
_entity_poly.entity_id
_entity_poly.type
_entity_poly.pdbx_seq_one_letter_code
_entity_poly.pdbx_strand_id
1 'polypeptide(L)'
;MAWECGIEGCGETFEEVESTVVHQATEHTRQECKVCGTVVPDGYLAIRHVFTEHSRAEYVRAYGADSEDVRTREELLTEIEDVADMQAIVQQL
;
A
#
# COMPACT_ATOMS: atom_id res chain seq x y z
N MET A 1 12.02 -2.82 15.49
CA MET A 1 12.19 -3.51 14.19
C MET A 1 12.18 -2.40 13.15
N ALA A 2 13.02 -2.48 12.12
CA ALA A 2 13.01 -1.48 11.05
C ALA A 2 12.07 -1.94 9.94
N TRP A 3 11.37 -0.98 9.33
CA TRP A 3 10.45 -1.16 8.22
C TRP A 3 11.16 -0.77 6.93
N GLU A 4 11.18 -1.65 5.93
CA GLU A 4 11.76 -1.36 4.62
C GLU A 4 10.67 -0.91 3.63
N CYS A 5 10.97 0.08 2.79
CA CYS A 5 10.09 0.47 1.71
C CYS A 5 9.99 -0.66 0.68
N GLY A 6 8.83 -1.32 0.62
CA GLY A 6 8.56 -2.44 -0.30
C GLY A 6 8.36 -2.07 -1.77
N ILE A 7 8.61 -0.82 -2.18
CA ILE A 7 8.55 -0.41 -3.59
C ILE A 7 9.86 -0.82 -4.26
N GLU A 8 9.75 -1.55 -5.38
CA GLU A 8 10.89 -2.10 -6.10
C GLU A 8 11.94 -1.01 -6.42
N GLY A 9 13.18 -1.25 -6.00
CA GLY A 9 14.31 -0.34 -6.24
C GLY A 9 14.49 0.78 -5.21
N CYS A 10 13.64 0.88 -4.18
CA CYS A 10 13.83 1.87 -3.10
C CYS A 10 14.85 1.41 -2.05
N GLY A 11 14.49 0.42 -1.23
CA GLY A 11 15.34 -0.13 -0.17
C GLY A 11 15.61 0.80 1.02
N GLU A 12 14.95 1.96 1.11
CA GLU A 12 15.01 2.81 2.30
C GLU A 12 14.35 2.13 3.50
N THR A 13 14.91 2.38 4.71
CA THR A 13 14.44 1.76 5.95
C THR A 13 14.14 2.82 7.01
N PHE A 14 13.08 2.59 7.78
CA PHE A 14 12.57 3.51 8.79
C PHE A 14 12.32 2.79 10.12
N GLU A 15 12.32 3.52 11.23
CA GLU A 15 12.03 2.93 12.54
C GLU A 15 10.52 2.72 12.76
N GLU A 16 9.69 3.52 12.09
CA GLU A 16 8.24 3.56 12.23
C GLU A 16 7.56 3.18 10.90
N VAL A 17 6.45 2.47 11.01
CA VAL A 17 5.65 2.08 9.83
C VAL A 17 5.02 3.30 9.17
N GLU A 18 4.61 4.28 9.98
CA GLU A 18 4.03 5.55 9.53
C GLU A 18 5.02 6.32 8.67
N SER A 19 6.29 6.39 9.11
CA SER A 19 7.37 7.01 8.34
C SER A 19 7.57 6.31 6.99
N THR A 20 7.48 4.97 6.96
CA THR A 20 7.59 4.19 5.72
C THR A 20 6.41 4.49 4.78
N VAL A 21 5.18 4.54 5.29
CA VAL A 21 3.98 4.83 4.49
C VAL A 21 3.99 6.27 3.95
N VAL A 22 4.42 7.24 4.76
CA VAL A 22 4.55 8.64 4.33
C VAL A 22 5.59 8.76 3.24
N HIS A 23 6.76 8.13 3.40
CA HIS A 23 7.79 8.06 2.36
C HIS A 23 7.25 7.45 1.05
N GLN A 24 6.53 6.32 1.12
CA GLN A 24 5.87 5.72 -0.05
C GLN A 24 4.92 6.71 -0.75
N ALA A 25 4.26 7.56 0.01
CA ALA A 25 3.26 8.47 -0.53
C ALA A 25 3.83 9.77 -1.11
N THR A 26 4.98 10.24 -0.63
CA THR A 26 5.57 11.53 -1.02
C THR A 26 6.77 11.40 -1.95
N GLU A 27 7.59 10.34 -1.78
CA GLU A 27 8.85 10.19 -2.51
C GLU A 27 8.74 9.29 -3.75
N HIS A 28 7.64 8.52 -3.87
CA HIS A 28 7.40 7.65 -5.02
C HIS A 28 6.38 8.21 -6.00
N THR A 29 6.51 7.75 -7.24
CA THR A 29 5.59 8.16 -8.32
C THR A 29 4.22 7.57 -8.06
N ARG A 30 3.22 8.45 -7.95
CA ARG A 30 1.82 8.04 -7.86
C ARG A 30 1.40 7.22 -9.06
N GLN A 31 0.47 6.30 -8.84
CA GLN A 31 0.04 5.34 -9.85
C GLN A 31 -1.47 5.33 -10.01
N GLU A 32 -1.90 4.96 -11.21
CA GLU A 32 -3.31 4.85 -11.54
C GLU A 32 -3.87 3.50 -11.08
N CYS A 33 -4.95 3.53 -10.31
CA CYS A 33 -5.69 2.33 -9.96
C CYS A 33 -6.29 1.69 -11.23
N LYS A 34 -5.89 0.46 -11.56
CA LYS A 34 -6.34 -0.24 -12.78
C LYS A 34 -7.82 -0.64 -12.76
N VAL A 35 -8.49 -0.52 -11.61
CA VAL A 35 -9.94 -0.79 -11.48
C VAL A 35 -10.78 0.44 -11.85
N CYS A 36 -10.42 1.63 -11.35
CA CYS A 36 -11.26 2.82 -11.45
C CYS A 36 -10.60 4.06 -12.07
N GLY A 37 -9.29 4.04 -12.36
CA GLY A 37 -8.56 5.15 -12.97
C GLY A 37 -8.14 6.27 -12.01
N THR A 38 -8.43 6.14 -10.70
CA THR A 38 -7.99 7.14 -9.72
C THR A 38 -6.47 7.08 -9.53
N VAL A 39 -5.81 8.24 -9.54
CA VAL A 39 -4.39 8.36 -9.20
C VAL A 39 -4.23 8.33 -7.68
N VAL A 40 -3.51 7.32 -7.18
CA VAL A 40 -3.26 7.08 -5.76
C VAL A 40 -1.76 7.05 -5.47
N PRO A 41 -1.33 7.33 -4.22
CA PRO A 41 0.06 7.10 -3.84
C PRO A 41 0.45 5.63 -3.96
N ASP A 42 1.72 5.36 -4.23
CA ASP A 42 2.28 4.00 -4.35
C ASP A 42 2.32 3.28 -2.98
N GLY A 43 2.70 2.01 -2.98
CA GLY A 43 2.92 1.21 -1.78
C GLY A 43 1.63 0.88 -1.05
N TYR A 44 1.66 1.03 0.28
CA TYR A 44 0.57 0.64 1.17
C TYR A 44 -0.76 1.32 0.82
N LEU A 45 -0.76 2.61 0.47
CA LEU A 45 -2.00 3.34 0.19
C LEU A 45 -2.68 2.87 -1.11
N ALA A 46 -1.91 2.44 -2.12
CA ALA A 46 -2.45 1.82 -3.33
C ALA A 46 -3.13 0.48 -3.01
N ILE A 47 -2.47 -0.37 -2.22
CA ILE A 47 -3.01 -1.68 -1.81
C ILE A 47 -4.28 -1.46 -0.99
N ARG A 48 -4.22 -0.59 0.02
CA ARG A 48 -5.38 -0.28 0.87
C ARG A 48 -6.55 0.24 0.04
N HIS A 49 -6.33 1.18 -0.88
CA HIS A 49 -7.38 1.65 -1.79
C HIS A 49 -8.06 0.50 -2.55
N VAL A 50 -7.28 -0.42 -3.11
CA VAL A 50 -7.83 -1.53 -3.88
C VAL A 50 -8.71 -2.44 -3.02
N PHE A 51 -8.28 -2.75 -1.80
CA PHE A 51 -8.97 -3.71 -0.94
C PHE A 51 -10.09 -3.09 -0.08
N THR A 52 -10.16 -1.76 0.05
CA THR A 52 -11.29 -1.08 0.71
C THR A 52 -12.36 -0.62 -0.26
N GLU A 53 -11.98 -0.18 -1.46
CA GLU A 53 -12.92 0.41 -2.42
C GLU A 53 -13.39 -0.56 -3.50
N HIS A 54 -12.68 -1.68 -3.71
CA HIS A 54 -13.00 -2.66 -4.76
C HIS A 54 -13.03 -4.08 -4.22
N SER A 55 -13.63 -4.99 -4.99
CA SER A 55 -13.65 -6.41 -4.66
C SER A 55 -12.37 -7.14 -5.09
N ARG A 56 -12.06 -8.25 -4.41
CA ARG A 56 -10.98 -9.18 -4.80
C ARG A 56 -11.08 -9.61 -6.27
N ALA A 57 -12.31 -9.82 -6.75
CA ALA A 57 -12.56 -10.23 -8.12
C ALA A 57 -12.20 -9.12 -9.14
N GLU A 58 -12.39 -7.85 -8.77
CA GLU A 58 -11.97 -6.71 -9.60
C GLU A 58 -10.45 -6.55 -9.59
N TYR A 59 -9.81 -6.68 -8.43
CA TYR A 59 -8.35 -6.68 -8.32
C TYR A 59 -7.71 -7.76 -9.21
N VAL A 60 -8.15 -9.02 -9.06
CA VAL A 60 -7.67 -10.16 -9.86
C VAL A 60 -7.79 -9.89 -11.36
N ARG A 61 -8.94 -9.37 -11.82
CA ARG A 61 -9.15 -9.08 -13.25
C ARG A 61 -8.32 -7.91 -13.75
N ALA A 62 -8.25 -6.82 -13.00
CA ALA A 62 -7.59 -5.58 -13.43
C ALA A 62 -6.05 -5.68 -13.38
N TYR A 63 -5.52 -6.45 -12.43
CA TYR A 63 -4.08 -6.59 -12.21
C TYR A 63 -3.50 -7.91 -12.73
N GLY A 64 -4.34 -8.85 -13.18
CA GLY A 64 -3.88 -10.19 -13.58
C GLY A 64 -3.34 -10.99 -12.41
N ALA A 65 -3.79 -10.68 -11.20
CA ALA A 65 -3.31 -11.26 -9.95
C ALA A 65 -3.96 -12.63 -9.70
N ASP A 66 -3.29 -13.47 -8.92
CA ASP A 66 -3.83 -14.77 -8.49
C ASP A 66 -4.25 -14.79 -7.01
N SER A 67 -4.60 -15.98 -6.51
CA SER A 67 -5.04 -16.14 -5.12
C SER A 67 -3.93 -16.00 -4.09
N GLU A 68 -2.67 -16.24 -4.47
CA GLU A 68 -1.51 -15.99 -3.62
C GLU A 68 -1.27 -14.49 -3.52
N ASP A 69 -1.34 -13.79 -4.66
CA ASP A 69 -1.23 -12.34 -4.69
C ASP A 69 -2.21 -11.67 -3.74
N VAL A 70 -3.49 -12.07 -3.79
CA VAL A 70 -4.54 -11.57 -2.90
C VAL A 70 -4.16 -11.78 -1.44
N ARG A 71 -3.78 -13.00 -1.07
CA ARG A 71 -3.43 -13.36 0.31
C ARG A 71 -2.26 -12.54 0.84
N THR A 72 -1.19 -12.42 0.05
CA THR A 72 -0.02 -11.61 0.43
C THR A 72 -0.39 -10.15 0.72
N ARG A 73 -1.29 -9.54 -0.08
CA ARG A 73 -1.69 -8.14 0.14
C ARG A 73 -2.59 -8.00 1.36
N GLU A 74 -3.47 -8.95 1.63
CA GLU A 74 -4.32 -8.93 2.83
C GLU A 74 -3.53 -9.14 4.12
N GLU A 75 -2.56 -10.06 4.11
CA GLU A 75 -1.64 -10.27 5.22
C GLU A 75 -0.81 -9.01 5.49
N LEU A 76 -0.27 -8.39 4.44
CA LEU A 76 0.47 -7.13 4.56
C LEU A 76 -0.38 -5.99 5.11
N LEU A 77 -1.63 -5.86 4.65
CA LEU A 77 -2.57 -4.87 5.18
C LEU A 77 -2.80 -5.10 6.67
N THR A 78 -3.05 -6.33 7.07
CA THR A 78 -3.29 -6.69 8.48
C THR A 78 -2.06 -6.37 9.34
N GLU A 79 -0.86 -6.77 8.89
CA GLU A 79 0.39 -6.54 9.62
C GLU A 79 0.66 -5.04 9.83
N ILE A 80 0.44 -4.24 8.79
CA ILE A 80 0.64 -2.78 8.87
C ILE A 80 -0.46 -2.14 9.73
N GLU A 81 -1.73 -2.49 9.53
CA GLU A 81 -2.85 -1.88 10.29
C GLU A 81 -2.85 -2.26 11.77
N ASP A 82 -2.24 -3.40 12.14
CA ASP A 82 -2.08 -3.81 13.54
C ASP A 82 -1.11 -2.91 14.33
N VAL A 83 -0.19 -2.22 13.64
CA VAL A 83 0.81 -1.35 14.28
C VAL A 83 0.70 0.12 13.91
N ALA A 84 0.10 0.45 12.76
CA ALA A 84 0.08 1.80 12.22
C ALA A 84 -1.02 2.68 12.83
N ASP A 85 -0.65 3.88 13.27
CA ASP A 85 -1.61 4.94 13.55
C ASP A 85 -2.00 5.67 12.25
N MET A 86 -3.15 5.27 11.69
CA MET A 86 -3.71 5.89 10.49
C MET A 86 -3.98 7.39 10.64
N GLN A 87 -4.25 7.89 11.85
CA GLN A 87 -4.40 9.33 12.08
C GLN A 87 -3.06 10.06 12.00
N ALA A 88 -1.97 9.43 12.47
CA ALA A 88 -0.63 10.00 12.37
C ALA A 88 -0.18 10.12 10.90
N ILE A 89 -0.43 9.09 10.08
CA ILE A 89 -0.11 9.11 8.64
C ILE A 89 -0.85 10.27 7.94
N VAL A 90 -2.16 10.41 8.17
CA VAL A 90 -2.96 11.48 7.53
C VAL A 90 -2.48 12.88 7.91
N GLN A 91 -1.96 13.08 9.12
CA GLN A 91 -1.45 14.38 9.55
C GLN A 91 -0.12 14.76 8.89
N GLN A 92 0.58 13.81 8.27
CA GLN A 92 1.88 14.00 7.63
C GLN A 92 1.81 14.05 6.09
N LEU A 93 0.64 13.82 5.50
CA LEU A 93 0.36 13.91 4.06
C LEU A 93 -0.22 15.27 3.67
#